data_AF-T0YCE6-F1
#
_entry.id   AF-T0YCE6-F1
#
_cell.length_a   1.000
_cell.length_b   1.000
_cell.length_c   1.000
_cell.angle_alpha   90.00
_cell.angle_beta   90.00
_cell.angle_gamma   90.00
#
_symmetry.space_group_name_H-M   'P 1'
#
loop_
_entity.id
_entity.type
_entity.pdbx_description
1 polymer ?
#
loop_
_entity_poly.entity_id
_entity_poly.type
_entity_poly.pdbx_seq_one_letter_code
_entity_poly.pdbx_strand_id
1 'polypeptide(L)' 'FRHTFCKSLVDAGESLDRVAALAGHSSLNTTARYTKPTAQDLERAVNKLEWI' A
#
# COMPACT_ATOMS: atom_id res chain seq x y z
N PHE A 1 9.73 -6.52 -13.08
CA PHE A 1 10.42 -5.41 -12.41
C PHE A 1 9.46 -4.40 -11.79
N ARG A 2 8.62 -3.67 -12.55
CA ARG A 2 7.69 -2.64 -11.99
C ARG A 2 6.78 -3.15 -10.85
N HIS A 3 6.16 -4.31 -11.02
CA HIS A 3 5.27 -4.87 -9.98
C HIS A 3 6.00 -5.23 -8.69
N THR A 4 7.13 -5.93 -8.79
CA THR A 4 7.99 -6.26 -7.65
C THR A 4 8.50 -5.00 -6.96
N PHE A 5 8.98 -4.01 -7.74
CA PHE A 5 9.44 -2.73 -7.23
C PHE A 5 8.36 -1.99 -6.42
N CYS A 6 7.16 -1.83 -6.98
CA CYS A 6 6.06 -1.15 -6.29
C CYS A 6 5.61 -1.91 -5.05
N LYS A 7 5.57 -3.25 -5.12
CA LYS A 7 5.21 -4.10 -3.98
C LYS A 7 6.23 -3.98 -2.85
N SER A 8 7.53 -4.02 -3.15
CA SER A 8 8.58 -3.85 -2.14
C SER A 8 8.53 -2.49 -1.45
N LEU A 9 8.20 -1.41 -2.16
CA LEU A 9 8.05 -0.08 -1.54
C LEU A 9 6.84 -0.03 -0.60
N VAL A 10 5.69 -0.59 -1.01
CA VAL A 10 4.51 -0.69 -0.16
C VAL A 10 4.79 -1.54 1.09
N ASP A 11 5.48 -2.67 0.92
CA ASP A 11 5.84 -3.55 2.03
C ASP A 11 6.87 -2.91 2.98
N ALA A 12 7.70 -1.99 2.47
CA ALA A 12 8.60 -1.15 3.28
C ALA A 12 7.88 -0.01 4.02
N GLY A 13 6.55 0.10 3.86
CA GLY A 13 5.73 1.13 4.51
C GLY A 13 5.72 2.48 3.80
N GLU A 14 6.18 2.55 2.55
CA GLU A 14 6.15 3.80 1.78
C GLU A 14 4.72 4.18 1.40
N SER A 15 4.45 5.49 1.41
CA SER A 15 3.15 6.06 1.05
C SER A 15 2.81 5.86 -0.43
N LEU A 16 1.51 5.68 -0.72
CA LEU A 16 1.05 5.30 -2.05
C LEU A 16 1.31 6.38 -3.11
N ASP A 17 1.34 7.66 -2.71
CA ASP A 17 1.68 8.79 -3.57
C ASP A 17 3.15 8.77 -4.01
N ARG A 18 4.08 8.49 -3.10
CA ARG A 18 5.51 8.33 -3.44
C ARG A 18 5.74 7.12 -4.31
N VAL A 19 5.07 5.99 -4.04
CA VAL A 19 5.15 4.81 -4.91
C VAL A 19 4.62 5.11 -6.31
N ALA A 20 3.52 5.87 -6.42
CA ALA A 20 2.96 6.28 -7.71
C ALA A 20 3.92 7.19 -8.49
N ALA A 21 4.53 8.18 -7.82
CA ALA A 21 5.51 9.08 -8.43
C ALA A 21 6.74 8.32 -8.95
N LEU A 22 7.30 7.42 -8.14
CA LEU A 22 8.45 6.58 -8.52
C LEU A 22 8.12 5.59 -9.64
N ALA A 23 6.88 5.10 -9.70
CA ALA A 23 6.41 4.20 -10.74
C ALA A 23 5.96 4.92 -12.03
N GLY A 24 5.91 6.26 -12.03
CA GLY A 24 5.38 7.05 -13.14
C GLY A 24 3.88 6.85 -13.37
N HIS A 25 3.11 6.53 -12.34
CA HIS A 25 1.66 6.36 -12.43
C HIS A 25 0.94 7.69 -12.33
N SER A 26 0.09 7.99 -13.31
CA SER A 26 -0.80 9.15 -13.30
C SER A 26 -2.01 9.01 -12.37
N SER A 27 -2.26 7.81 -11.85
CA SER A 27 -3.40 7.52 -10.99
C SER A 27 -2.99 6.64 -9.80
N LEU A 28 -3.38 7.08 -8.59
CA LEU A 28 -3.22 6.29 -7.37
C LEU A 28 -4.00 4.98 -7.42
N ASN A 29 -5.10 4.92 -8.17
CA ASN A 29 -5.89 3.69 -8.32
C ASN A 29 -5.08 2.56 -8.99
N THR A 30 -4.19 2.92 -9.92
CA THR A 30 -3.25 1.97 -10.54
C THR A 30 -2.26 1.42 -9.50
N THR A 31 -1.77 2.29 -8.62
CA THR A 31 -0.81 1.93 -7.56
C THR A 31 -1.48 1.16 -6.40
N ALA A 32 -2.76 1.43 -6.13
CA ALA A 32 -3.53 0.77 -5.07
C ALA A 32 -3.62 -0.76 -5.24
N ARG A 33 -3.36 -1.29 -6.44
CA ARG A 33 -3.26 -2.74 -6.64
C ARG A 33 -2.19 -3.40 -5.76
N TYR A 34 -1.18 -2.67 -5.31
CA TYR A 34 -0.09 -3.20 -4.48
C TYR A 34 -0.40 -3.19 -2.97
N THR A 35 -1.45 -2.50 -2.56
CA THR A 35 -1.80 -2.35 -1.14
C THR A 35 -2.71 -3.44 -0.62
N LYS A 36 -3.10 -4.42 -1.46
CA LYS A 36 -4.06 -5.48 -1.10
C LYS A 36 -3.74 -6.07 0.29
N PRO A 37 -4.48 -5.65 1.33
CA PRO A 37 -4.22 -6.12 2.67
C PRO A 37 -4.85 -7.51 2.82
N THR A 38 -4.28 -8.34 3.69
CA THR A 38 -4.96 -9.57 4.10
C THR A 38 -6.12 -9.22 5.03
N ALA A 39 -7.08 -10.15 5.21
CA ALA A 39 -8.17 -9.95 6.17
C ALA A 39 -7.64 -9.66 7.59
N GLN A 40 -6.53 -10.30 7.97
CA GLN A 40 -5.86 -10.09 9.25
C GLN A 40 -5.25 -8.69 9.38
N ASP A 41 -4.70 -8.13 8.30
CA ASP A 41 -4.17 -6.76 8.32
C ASP A 41 -5.28 -5.73 8.54
N LEU A 42 -6.44 -5.96 7.91
CA LEU A 42 -7.64 -5.13 8.10
C LEU A 42 -8.15 -5.23 9.54
N GLU A 43 -8.24 -6.44 10.09
CA GLU A 43 -8.64 -6.66 11.48
C GLU A 43 -7.69 -5.95 12.46
N ARG A 44 -6.36 -6.06 12.26
CA ARG A 44 -5.36 -5.34 13.05
C ARG A 44 -5.51 -3.83 12.95
N ALA A 45 -5.88 -3.30 11.80
CA ALA A 45 -6.10 -1.86 11.61
C ALA A 45 -7.32 -1.37 12.41
N VAL A 46 -8.41 -2.14 12.44
CA VAL A 46 -9.62 -1.85 13.24
C VAL A 46 -9.31 -1.96 14.73
N ASN A 47 -8.62 -3.02 15.16
CA ASN A 47 -8.28 -3.23 16.58
C ASN A 47 -7.42 -2.10 17.17
N LYS A 48 -6.68 -1.34 16.35
CA LYS A 48 -5.94 -0.14 16.81
C LYS A 48 -6.86 1.03 17.18
N LEU A 49 -8.07 1.10 16.62
CA LEU A 49 -9.05 2.14 16.89
C LEU A 49 -9.87 1.83 18.14
N GLU A 50 -10.15 0.54 18.40
CA GLU A 50 -10.94 0.05 19.55
C GLU A 50 -10.26 0.27 20.92
N TRP A 51 -8.98 0.67 20.94
CA TRP A 51 -8.21 0.96 22.15
C TRP A 51 -8.18 2.45 22.53
N ILE A 52 -9.03 3.28 21.90
CA ILE A 52 -9.20 4.72 22.20
C ILE A 52 -10.45 4.96 23.02
#